data_AF-A0A484DNK8-F1
#
_entry.id   AF-A0A484DNK8-F1
#
_cell.length_a   1.000
_cell.length_b   1.000
_cell.length_c   1.000
_cell.angle_alpha   90.00
_cell.angle_beta   90.00
_cell.angle_gamma   90.00
#
_symmetry.space_group_name_H-M   'P 1'
#
loop_
_entity.id
_entity.type
_entity.pdbx_description
1 polymer ?
#
loop_
_entity_poly.entity_id
_entity_poly.type
_entity_poly.pdbx_seq_one_letter_code
_entity_poly.pdbx_strand_id
1 'polypeptide(L)'
;MPPKSKGSSKKPAKARTPTLIDGLTKEELSKEQLEEHIVRLRDELDREREERNYFQLERDKIHTFWEITERQLEEVKAERKNFDKDSEEEEGRHQVEIKVYKQKMKHLLCEHQNMISELKADGLVSAQVVQKEQEELETQLQKDMRAIMVDMQELDNENLVKELELKHNEEMTKTRSIWMKQLAEIQTKYEKKMELLPQELDNMRKNATIEREDHWSSHINTLIEDHDKAFSDAHALVNRMQQDLDMSDSLKAQIEEMNTKQKEKEKDLVRLLQDNKSLAELLSKVVDESAENEKKMKYYATKKDTKERVKKKELDDLKLDYETLEQQFSKLQLERDELYTTFTQNIQKVQHKAGLKSTLLERKVKDLTDVLEKTQAQLFSVLSALNMDQTALDGITNKIEENLDSSNISIKNLQYKKAQIAQARKDLLLTYEAKQRASGVPVEELFVKPFESSLAGKIL
;
A
#
# COMPACT_ATOMS: atom_id res chain seq x y z
N MET A 1 -3.86 -119.99 -74.19
CA MET A 1 -3.75 -121.10 -75.16
C MET A 1 -3.96 -122.42 -74.43
N PRO A 2 -4.69 -123.40 -74.98
CA PRO A 2 -4.83 -124.73 -74.40
C PRO A 2 -3.78 -125.73 -74.95
N PRO A 3 -3.52 -126.81 -74.22
CA PRO A 3 -3.48 -128.15 -74.82
C PRO A 3 -4.41 -129.09 -74.02
N LYS A 4 -5.56 -129.51 -74.56
CA LYS A 4 -5.70 -130.71 -75.42
C LYS A 4 -4.97 -131.95 -74.90
N SER A 5 -5.73 -132.87 -74.35
CA SER A 5 -5.34 -134.26 -74.12
C SER A 5 -5.34 -135.08 -75.42
N LYS A 6 -4.46 -136.09 -75.50
CA LYS A 6 -4.67 -137.42 -76.15
C LYS A 6 -3.39 -138.28 -76.07
N GLY A 7 -3.54 -139.60 -75.91
CA GLY A 7 -2.43 -140.56 -75.85
C GLY A 7 -2.59 -141.59 -74.72
N SER A 8 -3.69 -142.36 -74.64
CA SER A 8 -3.87 -143.63 -75.36
C SER A 8 -2.70 -144.64 -75.23
N SER A 9 -2.58 -145.30 -74.08
CA SER A 9 -1.84 -146.56 -73.94
C SER A 9 -2.84 -147.74 -73.86
N LYS A 10 -2.78 -148.66 -74.83
CA LYS A 10 -3.57 -149.90 -74.81
C LYS A 10 -3.00 -150.87 -73.79
N LYS A 11 -3.84 -151.41 -72.91
CA LYS A 11 -3.50 -152.59 -72.08
C LYS A 11 -3.36 -153.84 -72.96
N PRO A 12 -2.44 -154.77 -72.67
CA PRO A 12 -2.52 -156.14 -73.18
C PRO A 12 -3.69 -156.87 -72.50
N ALA A 13 -4.30 -157.83 -73.20
CA ALA A 13 -5.45 -158.59 -72.71
C ALA A 13 -5.05 -160.02 -72.30
N LYS A 14 -5.00 -160.29 -71.00
CA LYS A 14 -5.18 -161.59 -70.31
C LYS A 14 -4.96 -161.37 -68.79
N ALA A 15 -5.67 -162.02 -67.87
CA ALA A 15 -6.79 -162.96 -68.01
C ALA A 15 -7.99 -162.43 -67.20
N ARG A 16 -9.22 -162.83 -67.58
CA ARG A 16 -10.35 -162.77 -66.63
C ARG A 16 -10.07 -163.83 -65.56
N THR A 17 -9.66 -163.40 -64.37
CA THR A 17 -9.92 -164.17 -63.16
C THR A 17 -11.44 -164.40 -63.05
N PRO A 18 -11.89 -165.52 -62.46
CA PRO A 18 -13.30 -165.68 -62.13
C PRO A 18 -13.73 -164.49 -61.28
N THR A 19 -14.87 -163.88 -61.61
CA THR A 19 -15.48 -162.89 -60.72
C THR A 19 -16.02 -163.66 -59.53
N LEU A 20 -15.16 -163.83 -58.50
CA LEU A 20 -15.52 -164.45 -57.24
C LEU A 20 -16.58 -163.59 -56.58
N ILE A 21 -17.71 -164.22 -56.26
CA ILE A 21 -18.86 -163.61 -55.59
C ILE A 21 -18.86 -164.23 -54.20
N ASP A 22 -18.49 -163.43 -53.19
CA ASP A 22 -18.33 -163.85 -51.79
C ASP A 22 -17.46 -165.12 -51.62
N GLY A 23 -16.36 -165.22 -52.39
CA GLY A 23 -15.41 -166.33 -52.34
C GLY A 23 -15.81 -167.60 -53.13
N LEU A 24 -17.01 -167.65 -53.72
CA LEU A 24 -17.50 -168.80 -54.50
C LEU A 24 -17.54 -168.53 -56.01
N THR A 25 -17.56 -169.62 -56.79
CA THR A 25 -17.69 -169.53 -58.25
C THR A 25 -19.16 -169.47 -58.68
N LYS A 26 -19.42 -168.93 -59.88
CA LYS A 26 -20.77 -168.74 -60.43
C LYS A 26 -21.58 -170.04 -60.63
N GLU A 27 -20.92 -171.18 -60.56
CA GLU A 27 -21.49 -172.50 -60.86
C GLU A 27 -21.82 -173.30 -59.58
N GLU A 28 -21.42 -172.80 -58.40
CA GLU A 28 -21.63 -173.43 -57.09
C GLU A 28 -22.70 -172.74 -56.22
N LEU A 29 -23.13 -171.52 -56.59
CA LEU A 29 -24.14 -170.76 -55.87
C LEU A 29 -25.56 -171.19 -56.29
N SER A 30 -26.41 -171.49 -55.30
CA SER A 30 -27.85 -171.66 -55.52
C SER A 30 -28.46 -170.40 -56.14
N LYS A 31 -29.54 -170.55 -56.93
CA LYS A 31 -30.30 -169.44 -57.50
C LYS A 31 -30.71 -168.43 -56.42
N GLU A 32 -31.11 -168.91 -55.24
CA GLU A 32 -31.49 -168.09 -54.09
C GLU A 32 -30.30 -167.32 -53.50
N GLN A 33 -29.10 -167.93 -53.43
CA GLN A 33 -27.88 -167.28 -52.93
C GLN A 33 -27.37 -166.20 -53.90
N LEU A 34 -27.50 -166.44 -55.22
CA LEU A 34 -27.24 -165.42 -56.24
C LEU A 34 -28.26 -164.26 -56.16
N GLU A 35 -29.53 -164.56 -55.90
CA GLU A 35 -30.57 -163.54 -55.70
C GLU A 35 -30.32 -162.72 -54.42
N GLU A 36 -29.97 -163.34 -53.30
CA GLU A 36 -29.53 -162.63 -52.08
C GLU A 36 -28.30 -161.74 -52.32
N HIS A 37 -27.27 -162.25 -53.00
CA HIS A 37 -26.07 -161.43 -53.27
C HIS A 37 -26.38 -160.27 -54.24
N ILE A 38 -27.35 -160.42 -55.15
CA ILE A 38 -27.86 -159.33 -55.97
C ILE A 38 -28.61 -158.29 -55.12
N VAL A 39 -29.38 -158.72 -54.10
CA VAL A 39 -30.04 -157.80 -53.15
C VAL A 39 -28.98 -157.06 -52.31
N ARG A 40 -28.05 -157.75 -51.67
CA ARG A 40 -26.97 -157.13 -50.88
C ARG A 40 -26.19 -156.08 -51.69
N LEU A 41 -25.82 -156.39 -52.94
CA LEU A 41 -25.14 -155.44 -53.83
C LEU A 41 -26.00 -154.24 -54.24
N ARG A 42 -27.33 -154.37 -54.29
CA ARG A 42 -28.25 -153.25 -54.51
C ARG A 42 -28.33 -152.38 -53.25
N ASP A 43 -28.51 -152.99 -52.09
CA ASP A 43 -28.57 -152.29 -50.80
C ASP A 43 -27.24 -151.58 -50.48
N GLU A 44 -26.10 -152.13 -50.90
CA GLU A 44 -24.79 -151.48 -50.81
C GLU A 44 -24.64 -150.34 -51.83
N LEU A 45 -25.09 -150.54 -53.08
CA LEU A 45 -25.10 -149.50 -54.10
C LEU A 45 -26.01 -148.31 -53.73
N ASP A 46 -27.15 -148.58 -53.09
CA ASP A 46 -28.09 -147.56 -52.65
C ASP A 46 -27.60 -146.84 -51.39
N ARG A 47 -26.99 -147.53 -50.42
CA ARG A 47 -26.23 -146.87 -49.33
C ARG A 47 -25.10 -145.97 -49.85
N GLU A 48 -24.28 -146.45 -50.78
CA GLU A 48 -23.22 -145.66 -51.43
C GLU A 48 -23.76 -144.46 -52.24
N ARG A 49 -25.01 -144.53 -52.74
CA ARG A 49 -25.70 -143.40 -53.37
C ARG A 49 -26.20 -142.39 -52.33
N GLU A 50 -26.78 -142.86 -51.23
CA GLU A 50 -27.23 -142.03 -50.11
C GLU A 50 -26.06 -141.30 -49.45
N GLU A 51 -24.96 -141.99 -49.14
CA GLU A 51 -23.74 -141.39 -48.60
C GLU A 51 -23.15 -140.36 -49.56
N ARG A 52 -23.07 -140.67 -50.86
CA ARG A 52 -22.62 -139.69 -51.87
C ARG A 52 -23.53 -138.47 -51.93
N ASN A 53 -24.85 -138.66 -51.85
CA ASN A 53 -25.81 -137.56 -51.83
C ASN A 53 -25.64 -136.69 -50.58
N TYR A 54 -25.48 -137.31 -49.41
CA TYR A 54 -25.22 -136.64 -48.14
C TYR A 54 -23.91 -135.84 -48.18
N PHE A 55 -22.79 -136.44 -48.61
CA PHE A 55 -21.51 -135.73 -48.76
C PHE A 55 -21.56 -134.62 -49.82
N GLN A 56 -22.37 -134.79 -50.87
CA GLN A 56 -22.64 -133.71 -51.83
C GLN A 56 -23.40 -132.55 -51.17
N LEU A 57 -24.49 -132.82 -50.45
CA LEU A 57 -25.26 -131.79 -49.75
C LEU A 57 -24.42 -131.07 -48.69
N GLU A 58 -23.64 -131.78 -47.87
CA GLU A 58 -22.77 -131.15 -46.88
C GLU A 58 -21.62 -130.37 -47.53
N ARG A 59 -21.01 -130.83 -48.63
CA ARG A 59 -20.03 -130.05 -49.40
C ARG A 59 -20.66 -128.77 -49.95
N ASP A 60 -21.83 -128.88 -50.58
CA ASP A 60 -22.50 -127.74 -51.23
C ASP A 60 -22.95 -126.72 -50.16
N LYS A 61 -23.43 -127.19 -48.99
CA LYS A 61 -23.70 -126.38 -47.79
C LYS A 61 -22.45 -125.69 -47.23
N ILE A 62 -21.34 -126.40 -47.07
CA ILE A 62 -20.05 -125.81 -46.67
C ILE A 62 -19.61 -124.74 -47.69
N HIS A 63 -19.81 -124.98 -48.99
CA HIS A 63 -19.48 -124.01 -50.02
C HIS A 63 -20.35 -122.75 -49.91
N THR A 64 -21.67 -122.87 -49.74
CA THR A 64 -22.54 -121.70 -49.53
C THR A 64 -22.19 -120.92 -48.26
N PHE A 65 -21.83 -121.59 -47.15
CA PHE A 65 -21.35 -120.89 -45.96
C PHE A 65 -20.01 -120.18 -46.21
N TRP A 66 -19.10 -120.81 -46.96
CA TRP A 66 -17.83 -120.20 -47.34
C TRP A 66 -18.04 -118.96 -48.22
N GLU A 67 -18.87 -119.03 -49.27
CA GLU A 67 -19.23 -117.89 -50.12
C GLU A 67 -19.90 -116.75 -49.32
N ILE A 68 -20.82 -117.07 -48.41
CA ILE A 68 -21.49 -116.08 -47.56
C ILE A 68 -20.48 -115.40 -46.63
N THR A 69 -19.59 -116.16 -45.98
CA THR A 69 -18.59 -115.61 -45.05
C THR A 69 -17.48 -114.86 -45.77
N GLU A 70 -17.09 -115.26 -46.97
CA GLU A 70 -16.14 -114.51 -47.82
C GLU A 70 -16.75 -113.18 -48.26
N ARG A 71 -18.00 -113.17 -48.74
CA ARG A 71 -18.70 -111.93 -49.09
C ARG A 71 -18.87 -111.00 -47.89
N GLN A 72 -19.28 -111.52 -46.72
CA GLN A 72 -19.37 -110.74 -45.48
C GLN A 72 -18.02 -110.17 -45.05
N LEU A 73 -16.94 -110.94 -45.21
CA LEU A 73 -15.59 -110.48 -44.91
C LEU A 73 -15.15 -109.35 -45.85
N GLU A 74 -15.46 -109.41 -47.15
CA GLU A 74 -15.19 -108.33 -48.09
C GLU A 74 -16.09 -107.10 -47.87
N GLU A 75 -17.35 -107.29 -47.48
CA GLU A 75 -18.24 -106.20 -47.04
C GLU A 75 -17.65 -105.45 -45.84
N VAL A 76 -17.29 -106.15 -44.75
CA VAL A 76 -16.67 -105.53 -43.56
C VAL A 76 -15.30 -104.92 -43.87
N LYS A 77 -14.49 -105.52 -44.76
CA LYS A 77 -13.23 -104.91 -45.23
C LYS A 77 -13.47 -103.63 -46.02
N ALA A 78 -14.55 -103.54 -46.80
CA ALA A 78 -14.91 -102.34 -47.56
C ALA A 78 -15.45 -101.24 -46.64
N GLU A 79 -16.35 -101.59 -45.71
CA GLU A 79 -16.86 -100.68 -44.67
C GLU A 79 -15.72 -100.09 -43.84
N ARG A 80 -14.79 -100.91 -43.36
CA ARG A 80 -13.61 -100.43 -42.64
C ARG A 80 -12.78 -99.46 -43.47
N LYS A 81 -12.50 -99.77 -44.74
CA LYS A 81 -11.74 -98.87 -45.64
C LYS A 81 -12.45 -97.55 -45.92
N ASN A 82 -13.78 -97.53 -45.87
CA ASN A 82 -14.54 -96.29 -45.99
C ASN A 82 -14.46 -95.49 -44.69
N PHE A 83 -14.66 -96.14 -43.53
CA PHE A 83 -14.50 -95.49 -42.23
C PHE A 83 -13.10 -94.92 -42.00
N ASP A 84 -12.05 -95.66 -42.36
CA ASP A 84 -10.65 -95.21 -42.27
C ASP A 84 -10.45 -93.93 -43.13
N LYS A 85 -11.04 -93.85 -44.34
CA LYS A 85 -11.02 -92.64 -45.18
C LYS A 85 -11.85 -91.48 -44.63
N ASP A 86 -13.05 -91.75 -44.14
CA ASP A 86 -13.94 -90.73 -43.57
C ASP A 86 -13.26 -90.07 -42.35
N SER A 87 -12.51 -90.87 -41.56
CA SER A 87 -11.68 -90.39 -40.47
C SER A 87 -10.49 -89.53 -40.96
N GLU A 88 -9.75 -89.98 -41.98
CA GLU A 88 -8.67 -89.19 -42.60
C GLU A 88 -9.19 -87.85 -43.16
N GLU A 89 -10.39 -87.85 -43.75
CA GLU A 89 -11.03 -86.65 -44.27
C GLU A 89 -11.48 -85.68 -43.15
N GLU A 90 -12.09 -86.15 -42.07
CA GLU A 90 -12.45 -85.29 -40.93
C GLU A 90 -11.20 -84.73 -40.23
N GLU A 91 -10.14 -85.53 -40.05
CA GLU A 91 -8.85 -85.03 -39.57
C GLU A 91 -8.30 -83.92 -40.49
N GLY A 92 -8.41 -84.09 -41.81
CA GLY A 92 -8.08 -83.07 -42.79
C GLY A 92 -8.91 -81.79 -42.64
N ARG A 93 -10.24 -81.93 -42.47
CA ARG A 93 -11.17 -80.80 -42.24
C ARG A 93 -10.83 -80.05 -40.95
N HIS A 94 -10.65 -80.75 -39.84
CA HIS A 94 -10.26 -80.15 -38.56
C HIS A 94 -8.89 -79.46 -38.60
N GLN A 95 -7.90 -80.04 -39.30
CA GLN A 95 -6.60 -79.37 -39.49
C GLN A 95 -6.70 -78.06 -40.27
N VAL A 96 -7.58 -77.98 -41.26
CA VAL A 96 -7.87 -76.73 -42.00
C VAL A 96 -8.59 -75.72 -41.10
N GLU A 97 -9.59 -76.16 -40.34
CA GLU A 97 -10.32 -75.31 -39.41
C GLU A 97 -9.40 -74.69 -38.33
N ILE A 98 -8.50 -75.49 -37.73
CA ILE A 98 -7.47 -75.01 -36.79
C ILE A 98 -6.58 -73.93 -37.44
N LYS A 99 -6.17 -74.11 -38.70
CA LYS A 99 -5.38 -73.10 -39.44
C LYS A 99 -6.19 -71.82 -39.65
N VAL A 100 -7.48 -71.91 -39.97
CA VAL A 100 -8.39 -70.76 -40.12
C VAL A 100 -8.56 -70.01 -38.80
N TYR A 101 -8.85 -70.69 -37.68
CA TYR A 101 -8.95 -70.03 -36.37
C TYR A 101 -7.63 -69.39 -35.94
N LYS A 102 -6.49 -70.06 -36.19
CA LYS A 102 -5.16 -69.48 -35.92
C LYS A 102 -4.92 -68.20 -36.72
N GLN A 103 -5.38 -68.13 -37.97
CA GLN A 103 -5.27 -66.93 -38.79
C GLN A 103 -6.24 -65.83 -38.35
N LYS A 104 -7.49 -66.16 -37.98
CA LYS A 104 -8.45 -65.22 -37.38
C LYS A 104 -7.91 -64.60 -36.09
N MET A 105 -7.34 -65.42 -35.20
CA MET A 105 -6.72 -64.94 -33.96
C MET A 105 -5.55 -63.99 -34.23
N LYS A 106 -4.66 -64.31 -35.19
CA LYS A 106 -3.58 -63.38 -35.60
C LYS A 106 -4.12 -62.05 -36.12
N HIS A 107 -5.15 -62.09 -36.96
CA HIS A 107 -5.76 -60.89 -37.53
C HIS A 107 -6.33 -59.99 -36.44
N LEU A 108 -7.12 -60.55 -35.52
CA LEU A 108 -7.71 -59.82 -34.39
C LEU A 108 -6.64 -59.21 -33.47
N LEU A 109 -5.55 -59.93 -33.20
CA LEU A 109 -4.43 -59.41 -32.43
C LEU A 109 -3.71 -58.25 -33.14
N CYS A 110 -3.55 -58.32 -34.47
CA CYS A 110 -3.01 -57.21 -35.27
C CYS A 110 -3.96 -56.00 -35.28
N GLU A 111 -5.27 -56.20 -35.42
CA GLU A 111 -6.27 -55.12 -35.37
C GLU A 111 -6.28 -54.44 -34.00
N HIS A 112 -6.28 -55.21 -32.91
CA HIS A 112 -6.18 -54.66 -31.55
C HIS A 112 -4.88 -53.88 -31.35
N GLN A 113 -3.74 -54.39 -31.84
CA GLN A 113 -2.46 -53.69 -31.74
C GLN A 113 -2.44 -52.39 -32.56
N ASN A 114 -3.06 -52.37 -33.75
CA ASN A 114 -3.19 -51.17 -34.58
C ASN A 114 -4.09 -50.13 -33.87
N MET A 115 -5.27 -50.53 -33.42
CA MET A 115 -6.21 -49.68 -32.66
C MET A 115 -5.55 -49.06 -31.42
N ILE A 116 -4.79 -49.85 -30.64
CA ILE A 116 -4.02 -49.36 -29.49
C ILE A 116 -2.93 -48.36 -29.91
N SER A 117 -2.34 -48.54 -31.09
CA SER A 117 -1.28 -47.65 -31.61
C SER A 117 -1.86 -46.34 -32.14
N GLU A 118 -3.01 -46.38 -32.82
CA GLU A 118 -3.78 -45.22 -33.27
C GLU A 118 -4.28 -44.40 -32.07
N LEU A 119 -4.95 -45.01 -31.10
CA LEU A 119 -5.41 -44.33 -29.88
C LEU A 119 -4.26 -43.68 -29.08
N LYS A 120 -3.07 -44.29 -29.08
CA LYS A 120 -1.87 -43.68 -28.47
C LYS A 120 -1.35 -42.50 -29.28
N ALA A 121 -1.36 -42.58 -30.62
CA ALA A 121 -0.96 -41.48 -31.48
C ALA A 121 -1.91 -40.28 -31.33
N ASP A 122 -3.23 -40.53 -31.37
CA ASP A 122 -4.26 -39.52 -31.18
C ASP A 122 -4.17 -38.87 -29.79
N GLY A 123 -3.94 -39.68 -28.74
CA GLY A 123 -3.70 -39.19 -27.39
C GLY A 123 -2.48 -38.27 -27.28
N LEU A 124 -1.38 -38.61 -27.95
CA LEU A 124 -0.17 -37.77 -27.99
C LEU A 124 -0.40 -36.47 -28.79
N VAL A 125 -1.09 -36.53 -29.92
CA VAL A 125 -1.43 -35.35 -30.72
C VAL A 125 -2.36 -34.42 -29.94
N SER A 126 -3.40 -34.96 -29.31
CA SER A 126 -4.33 -34.20 -28.46
C SER A 126 -3.62 -33.53 -27.28
N ALA A 127 -2.74 -34.26 -26.57
CA ALA A 127 -1.93 -33.69 -25.51
C ALA A 127 -0.99 -32.58 -26.01
N GLN A 128 -0.38 -32.74 -27.20
CA GLN A 128 0.48 -31.72 -27.79
C GLN A 128 -0.29 -30.46 -28.23
N VAL A 129 -1.55 -30.60 -28.69
CA VAL A 129 -2.41 -29.45 -29.02
C VAL A 129 -2.74 -28.67 -27.74
N VAL A 130 -3.22 -29.36 -26.70
CA VAL A 130 -3.54 -28.73 -25.40
C VAL A 130 -2.31 -28.07 -24.78
N GLN A 131 -1.13 -28.69 -24.86
CA GLN A 131 0.12 -28.08 -24.39
C GLN A 131 0.43 -26.77 -25.13
N LYS A 132 0.29 -26.73 -26.46
CA LYS A 132 0.53 -25.51 -27.25
C LYS A 132 -0.47 -24.41 -26.92
N GLU A 133 -1.75 -24.74 -26.78
CA GLU A 133 -2.79 -23.79 -26.37
C GLU A 133 -2.49 -23.21 -24.98
N GLN A 134 -2.02 -24.04 -24.04
CA GLN A 134 -1.56 -23.58 -22.72
C GLN A 134 -0.33 -22.67 -22.82
N GLU A 135 0.70 -23.06 -23.58
CA GLU A 135 1.90 -22.23 -23.79
C GLU A 135 1.53 -20.87 -24.41
N GLU A 136 0.65 -20.84 -25.42
CA GLU A 136 0.16 -19.60 -26.04
C GLU A 136 -0.59 -18.72 -25.02
N LEU A 137 -1.52 -19.28 -24.25
CA LEU A 137 -2.25 -18.57 -23.18
C LEU A 137 -1.30 -18.02 -22.10
N GLU A 138 -0.32 -18.81 -21.65
CA GLU A 138 0.68 -18.36 -20.68
C GLU A 138 1.53 -17.21 -21.23
N THR A 139 1.99 -17.29 -22.50
CA THR A 139 2.73 -16.17 -23.10
C THR A 139 1.89 -14.91 -23.26
N GLN A 140 0.57 -15.04 -23.49
CA GLN A 140 -0.33 -13.90 -23.59
C GLN A 140 -0.58 -13.27 -22.22
N LEU A 141 -0.91 -14.06 -21.20
CA LEU A 141 -1.07 -13.58 -19.82
C LEU A 141 0.20 -12.88 -19.31
N GLN A 142 1.39 -13.39 -19.65
CA GLN A 142 2.65 -12.71 -19.32
C GLN A 142 2.86 -11.38 -20.06
N LYS A 143 2.37 -11.23 -21.31
CA LYS A 143 2.41 -9.94 -22.03
C LYS A 143 1.44 -8.95 -21.38
N ASP A 144 0.21 -9.39 -21.10
CA ASP A 144 -0.84 -8.56 -20.50
C ASP A 144 -0.43 -8.08 -19.11
N MET A 145 0.14 -8.97 -18.28
CA MET A 145 0.71 -8.60 -16.97
C MET A 145 1.83 -7.56 -17.08
N ARG A 146 2.72 -7.68 -18.09
CA ARG A 146 3.77 -6.67 -18.34
C ARG A 146 3.19 -5.35 -18.81
N ALA A 147 2.17 -5.36 -19.66
CA ALA A 147 1.47 -4.15 -20.11
C ALA A 147 0.81 -3.42 -18.93
N ILE A 148 0.01 -4.13 -18.12
CA ILE A 148 -0.64 -3.57 -16.92
C ILE A 148 0.39 -2.99 -15.93
N MET A 149 1.55 -3.64 -15.78
CA MET A 149 2.63 -3.14 -14.91
C MET A 149 3.26 -1.83 -15.44
N VAL A 150 3.40 -1.70 -16.77
CA VAL A 150 3.86 -0.46 -17.41
C VAL A 150 2.79 0.63 -17.27
N ASP A 151 1.53 0.34 -17.59
CA ASP A 151 0.41 1.29 -17.47
C ASP A 151 0.27 1.82 -16.03
N MET A 152 0.43 0.95 -15.03
CA MET A 152 0.42 1.34 -13.61
C MET A 152 1.60 2.26 -13.28
N GLN A 153 2.81 1.94 -13.75
CA GLN A 153 4.00 2.77 -13.54
C GLN A 153 3.88 4.13 -14.26
N GLU A 154 3.29 4.18 -15.45
CA GLU A 154 3.01 5.43 -16.17
C GLU A 154 1.98 6.28 -15.43
N LEU A 155 0.92 5.68 -14.89
CA LEU A 155 -0.08 6.38 -14.08
C LEU A 155 0.52 6.94 -12.77
N ASP A 156 1.36 6.17 -12.08
CA ASP A 156 2.07 6.63 -10.88
C ASP A 156 3.02 7.80 -11.19
N ASN A 157 3.74 7.72 -12.32
CA ASN A 157 4.57 8.84 -12.81
C ASN A 157 3.73 10.08 -13.16
N GLU A 158 2.59 9.92 -13.83
CA GLU A 158 1.70 11.02 -14.20
C GLU A 158 1.11 11.70 -12.94
N ASN A 159 0.73 10.91 -11.93
CA ASN A 159 0.27 11.42 -10.63
C ASN A 159 1.38 12.19 -9.89
N LEU A 160 2.62 11.68 -9.90
CA LEU A 160 3.78 12.37 -9.31
C LEU A 160 4.06 13.70 -10.03
N VAL A 161 3.97 13.75 -11.36
CA VAL A 161 4.12 15.00 -12.13
C VAL A 161 3.02 16.00 -11.74
N LYS A 162 1.74 15.58 -11.70
CA LYS A 162 0.62 16.43 -11.27
C LYS A 162 0.81 16.98 -9.85
N GLU A 163 1.33 16.18 -8.92
CA GLU A 163 1.62 16.62 -7.55
C GLU A 163 2.76 17.67 -7.52
N LEU A 164 3.81 17.47 -8.31
CA LEU A 164 4.92 18.42 -8.44
C LEU A 164 4.48 19.73 -9.10
N GLU A 165 3.65 19.68 -10.14
CA GLU A 165 3.06 20.86 -10.79
C GLU A 165 2.18 21.65 -9.82
N LEU A 166 1.35 20.97 -9.02
CA LEU A 166 0.50 21.61 -8.01
C LEU A 166 1.35 22.29 -6.93
N LYS A 167 2.38 21.61 -6.40
CA LYS A 167 3.33 22.18 -5.44
C LYS A 167 4.07 23.39 -6.01
N HIS A 168 4.54 23.30 -7.24
CA HIS A 168 5.19 24.43 -7.92
C HIS A 168 4.24 25.63 -8.07
N ASN A 169 2.99 25.40 -8.46
CA ASN A 169 1.99 26.46 -8.58
C ASN A 169 1.64 27.09 -7.21
N GLU A 170 1.58 26.30 -6.14
CA GLU A 170 1.46 26.83 -4.77
C GLU A 170 2.66 27.71 -4.38
N GLU A 171 3.89 27.30 -4.68
CA GLU A 171 5.09 28.08 -4.38
C GLU A 171 5.17 29.37 -5.20
N MET A 172 4.79 29.30 -6.48
CA MET A 172 4.71 30.47 -7.36
C MET A 172 3.64 31.46 -6.90
N THR A 173 2.47 30.98 -6.46
CA THR A 173 1.40 31.86 -5.92
C THR A 173 1.76 32.45 -4.56
N LYS A 174 2.38 31.68 -3.64
CA LYS A 174 2.95 32.18 -2.38
C LYS A 174 4.00 33.28 -2.64
N THR A 175 4.94 33.02 -3.55
CA THR A 175 5.99 33.96 -3.95
C THR A 175 5.40 35.24 -4.55
N ARG A 176 4.45 35.11 -5.49
CA ARG A 176 3.73 36.25 -6.08
C ARG A 176 3.00 37.08 -5.03
N SER A 177 2.36 36.45 -4.04
CA SER A 177 1.70 37.15 -2.93
C SER A 177 2.68 37.96 -2.07
N ILE A 178 3.87 37.41 -1.79
CA ILE A 178 4.93 38.12 -1.05
C ILE A 178 5.40 39.36 -1.83
N TRP A 179 5.71 39.21 -3.13
CA TRP A 179 6.11 40.33 -3.98
C TRP A 179 5.00 41.39 -4.10
N MET A 180 3.73 40.99 -4.25
CA MET A 180 2.61 41.92 -4.29
C MET A 180 2.45 42.71 -2.98
N LYS A 181 2.64 42.08 -1.82
CA LYS A 181 2.65 42.78 -0.52
C LYS A 181 3.80 43.78 -0.42
N GLN A 182 5.02 43.37 -0.80
CA GLN A 182 6.18 44.26 -0.80
C GLN A 182 6.01 45.46 -1.74
N LEU A 183 5.47 45.24 -2.94
CA LEU A 183 5.15 46.31 -3.88
C LEU A 183 4.11 47.27 -3.32
N ALA A 184 3.02 46.76 -2.72
CA ALA A 184 2.00 47.59 -2.09
C ALA A 184 2.56 48.40 -0.90
N GLU A 185 3.39 47.79 -0.04
CA GLU A 185 4.06 48.50 1.05
C GLU A 185 4.99 49.61 0.54
N ILE A 186 5.77 49.34 -0.52
CA ILE A 186 6.66 50.32 -1.15
C ILE A 186 5.83 51.47 -1.73
N GLN A 187 4.77 51.15 -2.49
CA GLN A 187 3.85 52.14 -3.04
C GLN A 187 3.25 53.02 -1.94
N THR A 188 2.67 52.44 -0.88
CA THR A 188 2.11 53.20 0.25
C THR A 188 3.16 54.06 0.97
N LYS A 189 4.41 53.59 1.08
CA LYS A 189 5.53 54.39 1.65
C LYS A 189 5.87 55.60 0.77
N TYR A 190 5.83 55.47 -0.55
CA TYR A 190 6.09 56.57 -1.48
C TYR A 190 4.90 57.52 -1.64
N GLU A 191 3.66 57.02 -1.65
CA GLU A 191 2.44 57.84 -1.63
C GLU A 191 2.41 58.76 -0.39
N LYS A 192 2.64 58.20 0.80
CA LYS A 192 2.75 59.00 2.04
C LYS A 192 3.86 60.04 1.99
N LYS A 193 5.02 59.73 1.39
CA LYS A 193 6.08 60.73 1.18
C LYS A 193 5.64 61.84 0.22
N MET A 194 4.90 61.49 -0.84
CA MET A 194 4.40 62.43 -1.83
C MET A 194 3.33 63.37 -1.26
N GLU A 195 2.55 62.92 -0.27
CA GLU A 195 1.59 63.74 0.47
C GLU A 195 2.23 64.63 1.55
N LEU A 196 3.18 64.09 2.32
CA LEU A 196 3.79 64.81 3.44
C LEU A 196 4.80 65.87 3.00
N LEU A 197 5.59 65.62 1.95
CA LEU A 197 6.67 66.53 1.55
C LEU A 197 6.17 67.92 1.10
N PRO A 198 5.05 68.05 0.35
CA PRO A 198 4.41 69.35 0.11
C PRO A 198 3.89 70.04 1.37
N GLN A 199 3.36 69.29 2.35
CA GLN A 199 2.88 69.85 3.61
C GLN A 199 4.04 70.38 4.47
N GLU A 200 5.16 69.64 4.53
CA GLU A 200 6.40 70.06 5.19
C GLU A 200 6.92 71.39 4.59
N LEU A 201 7.00 71.47 3.26
CA LEU A 201 7.44 72.67 2.54
C LEU A 201 6.50 73.87 2.72
N ASP A 202 5.18 73.64 2.72
CA ASP A 202 4.19 74.68 2.98
C ASP A 202 4.23 75.16 4.44
N ASN A 203 4.43 74.25 5.41
CA ASN A 203 4.65 74.60 6.81
C ASN A 203 5.95 75.41 7.01
N MET A 204 7.06 75.01 6.38
CA MET A 204 8.29 75.80 6.39
C MET A 204 8.07 77.20 5.80
N ARG A 205 7.33 77.32 4.69
CA ARG A 205 6.98 78.60 4.07
C ARG A 205 6.11 79.46 4.98
N LYS A 206 5.10 78.88 5.64
CA LYS A 206 4.22 79.55 6.61
C LYS A 206 5.03 80.07 7.80
N ASN A 207 5.84 79.22 8.42
CA ASN A 207 6.69 79.60 9.55
C ASN A 207 7.65 80.74 9.18
N ALA A 208 8.35 80.65 8.05
CA ALA A 208 9.23 81.72 7.56
C ALA A 208 8.50 83.00 7.09
N THR A 209 7.16 82.96 7.00
CA THR A 209 6.32 84.13 6.78
C THR A 209 5.91 84.74 8.12
N ILE A 210 5.44 83.92 9.07
CA ILE A 210 5.12 84.33 10.45
C ILE A 210 6.34 84.95 11.14
N GLU A 211 7.51 84.32 11.10
CA GLU A 211 8.75 84.87 11.68
C GLU A 211 9.12 86.25 11.10
N ARG A 212 8.82 86.47 9.82
CA ARG A 212 9.05 87.77 9.15
C ARG A 212 7.99 88.79 9.55
N GLU A 213 6.73 88.38 9.68
CA GLU A 213 5.62 89.21 10.14
C GLU A 213 5.81 89.63 11.60
N ASP A 214 6.24 88.71 12.47
CA ASP A 214 6.59 88.97 13.87
C ASP A 214 7.78 89.94 13.97
N HIS A 215 8.81 89.75 13.14
CA HIS A 215 9.96 90.66 13.09
C HIS A 215 9.56 92.08 12.66
N TRP A 216 8.77 92.23 11.59
CA TRP A 216 8.27 93.54 11.16
C TRP A 216 7.29 94.16 12.16
N SER A 217 6.41 93.36 12.77
CA SER A 217 5.48 93.84 13.81
C SER A 217 6.22 94.34 15.03
N SER A 218 7.26 93.62 15.48
CA SER A 218 8.16 94.04 16.55
C SER A 218 8.88 95.34 16.19
N HIS A 219 9.43 95.46 14.98
CA HIS A 219 10.09 96.68 14.51
C HIS A 219 9.14 97.89 14.41
N ILE A 220 7.91 97.68 13.91
CA ILE A 220 6.86 98.71 13.86
C ILE A 220 6.48 99.15 15.27
N ASN A 221 6.33 98.22 16.22
CA ASN A 221 6.04 98.56 17.62
C ASN A 221 7.17 99.39 18.25
N THR A 222 8.43 99.02 18.04
CA THR A 222 9.58 99.84 18.50
C THR A 222 9.57 101.24 17.87
N LEU A 223 9.26 101.35 16.57
CA LEU A 223 9.18 102.64 15.90
C LEU A 223 8.02 103.51 16.43
N ILE A 224 6.89 102.90 16.79
CA ILE A 224 5.77 103.58 17.46
C ILE A 224 6.20 104.05 18.85
N GLU A 225 6.84 103.21 19.66
CA GLU A 225 7.36 103.59 20.98
C GLU A 225 8.36 104.75 20.90
N ASP A 226 9.28 104.72 19.93
CA ASP A 226 10.25 105.81 19.69
C ASP A 226 9.55 107.10 19.22
N HIS A 227 8.52 107.01 18.37
CA HIS A 227 7.72 108.16 17.94
C HIS A 227 6.87 108.76 19.08
N ASP A 228 6.18 107.94 19.88
CA ASP A 228 5.39 108.37 21.03
C ASP A 228 6.27 109.04 22.09
N LYS A 229 7.48 108.51 22.28
CA LYS A 229 8.50 109.12 23.13
C LYS A 229 8.99 110.46 22.56
N ALA A 230 9.33 110.53 21.28
CA ALA A 230 9.75 111.79 20.64
C ALA A 230 8.63 112.86 20.68
N PHE A 231 7.38 112.45 20.53
CA PHE A 231 6.21 113.33 20.67
C PHE A 231 6.03 113.78 22.13
N SER A 232 6.23 112.89 23.10
CA SER A 232 6.21 113.23 24.54
C SER A 232 7.33 114.21 24.92
N ASP A 233 8.55 114.00 24.40
CA ASP A 233 9.70 114.89 24.60
C ASP A 233 9.47 116.27 23.94
N ALA A 234 8.87 116.30 22.74
CA ALA A 234 8.47 117.52 22.05
C ALA A 234 7.35 118.26 22.80
N HIS A 235 6.35 117.56 23.32
CA HIS A 235 5.30 118.13 24.16
C HIS A 235 5.87 118.68 25.48
N ALA A 236 6.86 118.01 26.07
CA ALA A 236 7.57 118.49 27.24
C ALA A 236 8.44 119.73 26.93
N LEU A 237 9.01 119.83 25.72
CA LEU A 237 9.68 121.04 25.24
C LEU A 237 8.69 122.20 25.06
N VAL A 238 7.56 121.99 24.38
CA VAL A 238 6.52 123.01 24.19
C VAL A 238 5.99 123.51 25.53
N ASN A 239 5.73 122.60 26.49
CA ASN A 239 5.33 122.98 27.85
C ASN A 239 6.39 123.82 28.57
N ARG A 240 7.68 123.48 28.43
CA ARG A 240 8.78 124.32 28.97
C ARG A 240 8.84 125.69 28.28
N MET A 241 8.74 125.73 26.96
CA MET A 241 8.72 126.99 26.22
C MET A 241 7.53 127.87 26.60
N GLN A 242 6.37 127.30 26.91
CA GLN A 242 5.23 128.04 27.47
C GLN A 242 5.53 128.57 28.87
N GLN A 243 6.11 127.76 29.77
CA GLN A 243 6.54 128.21 31.10
C GLN A 243 7.59 129.33 31.03
N ASP A 244 8.54 129.24 30.09
CA ASP A 244 9.55 130.27 29.83
C ASP A 244 8.91 131.56 29.28
N LEU A 245 7.84 131.46 28.48
CA LEU A 245 7.06 132.58 27.97
C LEU A 245 6.26 133.27 29.09
N ASP A 246 5.55 132.50 29.91
CA ASP A 246 4.81 132.99 31.08
C ASP A 246 5.76 133.69 32.08
N MET A 247 6.97 133.13 32.27
CA MET A 247 8.02 133.74 33.08
C MET A 247 8.60 135.01 32.43
N SER A 248 8.73 135.04 31.09
CA SER A 248 9.17 136.23 30.36
C SER A 248 8.19 137.38 30.50
N ASP A 249 6.88 137.13 30.37
CA ASP A 249 5.83 138.14 30.54
C ASP A 249 5.74 138.62 32.00
N SER A 250 5.93 137.72 32.98
CA SER A 250 6.07 138.08 34.40
C SER A 250 7.26 139.01 34.67
N LEU A 251 8.44 138.71 34.11
CA LEU A 251 9.62 139.58 34.20
C LEU A 251 9.39 140.92 33.48
N LYS A 252 8.64 140.94 32.38
CA LYS A 252 8.28 142.15 31.65
C LYS A 252 7.41 143.08 32.49
N ALA A 253 6.42 142.52 33.19
CA ALA A 253 5.59 143.26 34.15
C ALA A 253 6.43 143.85 35.31
N GLN A 254 7.39 143.08 35.86
CA GLN A 254 8.33 143.60 36.87
C GLN A 254 9.22 144.73 36.33
N ILE A 255 9.66 144.65 35.06
CA ILE A 255 10.45 145.70 34.42
C ILE A 255 9.62 146.98 34.20
N GLU A 256 8.34 146.87 33.85
CA GLU A 256 7.46 148.04 33.78
C GLU A 256 7.25 148.68 35.16
N GLU A 257 7.06 147.89 36.22
CA GLU A 257 6.95 148.36 37.60
C GLU A 257 8.27 148.99 38.12
N MET A 258 9.42 148.46 37.73
CA MET A 258 10.72 149.05 38.05
C MET A 258 10.94 150.38 37.31
N ASN A 259 10.52 150.47 36.04
CA ASN A 259 10.66 151.70 35.25
C ASN A 259 9.75 152.85 35.73
N THR A 260 8.56 152.58 36.28
CA THR A 260 7.75 153.62 36.93
C THR A 260 8.43 154.13 38.20
N LYS A 261 8.89 153.22 39.07
CA LYS A 261 9.63 153.56 40.31
C LYS A 261 10.95 154.31 40.04
N GLN A 262 11.63 154.03 38.93
CA GLN A 262 12.88 154.72 38.58
C GLN A 262 12.64 156.16 38.11
N LYS A 263 11.58 156.41 37.32
CA LYS A 263 11.21 157.77 36.87
C LYS A 263 10.78 158.70 38.02
N GLU A 264 10.30 158.15 39.13
CA GLU A 264 10.03 158.92 40.34
C GLU A 264 11.34 159.33 41.04
N LYS A 265 12.30 158.40 41.18
CA LYS A 265 13.58 158.65 41.86
C LYS A 265 14.56 159.53 41.07
N GLU A 266 14.47 159.56 39.74
CA GLU A 266 15.31 160.44 38.91
C GLU A 266 15.02 161.95 39.08
N LYS A 267 13.85 162.34 39.62
CA LYS A 267 13.52 163.76 39.84
C LYS A 267 14.14 164.35 41.11
N ASP A 268 14.41 163.55 42.13
CA ASP A 268 14.91 164.04 43.42
C ASP A 268 16.44 164.08 43.52
N LEU A 269 17.15 163.43 42.58
CA LEU A 269 18.61 163.23 42.66
C LEU A 269 19.45 164.48 42.28
N VAL A 270 18.85 165.49 41.66
CA VAL A 270 19.58 166.66 41.11
C VAL A 270 19.97 167.70 42.18
N ARG A 271 19.50 167.58 43.43
CA ARG A 271 19.65 168.64 44.45
C ARG A 271 20.71 168.44 45.54
N LEU A 272 21.34 167.26 45.66
CA LEU A 272 22.32 166.99 46.73
C LEU A 272 23.59 166.32 46.18
N LEU A 273 24.30 167.05 45.31
CA LEU A 273 25.70 166.82 44.99
C LEU A 273 26.61 167.69 45.88
N GLN A 274 26.71 167.33 47.16
CA GLN A 274 27.83 167.71 48.01
C GLN A 274 27.97 166.69 49.15
N ASP A 275 29.22 166.41 49.53
CA ASP A 275 29.65 165.54 50.64
C ASP A 275 29.29 164.05 50.57
N ASN A 276 30.12 163.26 49.86
CA ASN A 276 31.22 162.58 50.57
C ASN A 276 32.27 161.97 49.65
N LYS A 277 33.56 162.17 49.98
CA LYS A 277 34.69 161.43 49.42
C LYS A 277 35.07 160.30 50.40
N SER A 278 35.43 159.14 49.83
CA SER A 278 36.30 158.12 50.42
C SER A 278 35.99 157.60 51.83
N LEU A 279 35.29 156.47 51.89
CA LEU A 279 35.37 155.40 52.89
C LEU A 279 34.93 154.12 52.16
N ALA A 280 35.41 152.91 52.37
CA ALA A 280 36.61 152.31 52.97
C ALA A 280 36.36 150.80 52.83
N GLU A 281 37.42 150.00 52.75
CA GLU A 281 37.30 148.54 52.69
C GLU A 281 36.73 147.95 53.99
N LEU A 282 35.83 146.96 53.86
CA LEU A 282 35.81 145.65 54.55
C LEU A 282 34.40 145.18 54.94
N LEU A 283 33.91 144.17 54.21
CA LEU A 283 32.87 143.20 54.59
C LEU A 283 32.84 142.12 53.49
N SER A 284 32.89 140.80 53.74
CA SER A 284 33.56 140.01 54.78
C SER A 284 33.74 138.59 54.21
N LYS A 285 34.82 137.87 54.54
CA LYS A 285 34.90 136.43 54.29
C LYS A 285 33.95 135.66 55.22
N VAL A 286 33.47 134.49 54.78
CA VAL A 286 33.06 133.25 55.50
C VAL A 286 32.02 132.51 54.66
N VAL A 287 32.06 131.19 54.45
CA VAL A 287 33.14 130.18 54.41
C VAL A 287 32.62 129.00 53.56
N ASP A 288 33.55 128.16 53.12
CA ASP A 288 33.38 126.97 52.29
C ASP A 288 32.40 125.86 52.78
N GLU A 289 31.96 125.07 51.79
CA GLU A 289 31.82 123.60 51.78
C GLU A 289 30.66 122.81 52.47
N SER A 290 30.37 121.67 51.83
CA SER A 290 29.55 120.50 52.26
C SER A 290 28.01 120.72 52.28
N ALA A 291 27.15 119.89 51.67
CA ALA A 291 27.20 118.45 51.47
C ALA A 291 26.13 117.97 50.44
N GLU A 292 26.38 116.81 49.80
CA GLU A 292 25.39 115.80 49.34
C GLU A 292 24.28 116.17 48.30
N ASN A 293 23.75 115.26 47.45
CA ASN A 293 24.04 113.82 47.33
C ASN A 293 23.93 113.23 45.91
N GLU A 294 24.76 112.21 45.73
CA GLU A 294 24.72 111.05 44.83
C GLU A 294 23.43 110.75 44.01
N LYS A 295 23.57 110.55 42.69
CA LYS A 295 22.69 109.69 41.87
C LYS A 295 23.49 108.81 40.90
N LYS A 296 23.11 107.52 40.82
CA LYS A 296 23.87 106.42 40.20
C LYS A 296 23.48 106.13 38.74
N MET A 297 24.51 105.88 37.91
CA MET A 297 24.59 105.21 36.59
C MET A 297 26.12 105.06 36.31
N LYS A 298 26.72 104.13 35.54
CA LYS A 298 26.40 102.88 34.79
C LYS A 298 27.79 102.19 34.54
N TYR A 299 28.02 101.00 33.96
CA TYR A 299 27.24 99.95 33.29
C TYR A 299 28.09 98.64 33.31
N TYR A 300 27.48 97.45 33.50
CA TYR A 300 27.80 96.12 32.91
C TYR A 300 27.75 94.91 33.87
N ALA A 301 27.72 93.71 33.28
CA ALA A 301 27.66 92.40 33.91
C ALA A 301 28.26 91.34 32.96
N THR A 302 28.80 90.24 33.49
CA THR A 302 28.88 88.96 32.76
C THR A 302 28.65 87.77 33.69
N LYS A 303 27.85 86.82 33.17
CA LYS A 303 27.56 85.49 33.70
C LYS A 303 28.87 84.68 33.89
N LYS A 304 28.93 83.55 34.60
CA LYS A 304 28.03 82.39 34.53
C LYS A 304 28.44 81.35 35.58
N ASP A 305 27.49 80.69 36.26
CA ASP A 305 27.80 79.55 37.14
C ASP A 305 26.66 78.50 37.19
N THR A 306 27.03 77.25 37.45
CA THR A 306 26.23 76.05 37.77
C THR A 306 25.19 75.51 36.77
N LYS A 307 25.43 74.28 36.27
CA LYS A 307 24.54 73.12 36.49
C LYS A 307 25.15 71.82 35.94
N GLU A 308 25.86 71.08 36.80
CA GLU A 308 26.29 69.70 36.53
C GLU A 308 25.71 68.76 37.60
N ARG A 309 24.47 68.28 37.36
CA ARG A 309 23.79 67.36 38.29
C ARG A 309 22.60 66.61 37.67
N VAL A 310 22.84 65.85 36.60
CA VAL A 310 21.83 64.92 36.02
C VAL A 310 22.42 63.53 35.71
N LYS A 311 23.58 63.46 35.05
CA LYS A 311 24.16 62.21 34.47
C LYS A 311 24.64 61.11 35.45
N LYS A 312 24.39 61.20 36.75
CA LYS A 312 24.85 60.18 37.72
C LYS A 312 23.78 59.16 38.13
N LYS A 313 22.48 59.50 38.05
CA LYS A 313 21.40 58.56 38.41
C LYS A 313 21.15 57.53 37.30
N GLU A 314 21.09 57.99 36.05
CA GLU A 314 20.91 57.16 34.85
C GLU A 314 21.96 56.05 34.68
N LEU A 315 23.14 56.20 35.31
CA LEU A 315 24.24 55.21 35.27
C LEU A 315 24.12 54.13 36.36
N ASP A 316 23.50 54.45 37.49
CA ASP A 316 23.34 53.51 38.62
C ASP A 316 22.07 52.65 38.41
N ASP A 317 20.99 53.22 37.87
CA ASP A 317 19.78 52.48 37.51
C ASP A 317 20.07 51.41 36.43
N LEU A 318 20.84 51.77 35.39
CA LEU A 318 21.21 50.86 34.29
C LEU A 318 22.10 49.68 34.74
N LYS A 319 22.83 49.82 35.85
CA LYS A 319 23.63 48.71 36.43
C LYS A 319 22.76 47.71 37.16
N LEU A 320 21.74 48.17 37.90
CA LEU A 320 20.79 47.30 38.58
C LEU A 320 19.98 46.48 37.58
N ASP A 321 19.58 47.09 36.45
CA ASP A 321 18.93 46.37 35.35
C ASP A 321 19.85 45.30 34.73
N TYR A 322 21.15 45.60 34.56
CA TYR A 322 22.13 44.63 34.04
C TYR A 322 22.33 43.44 35.00
N GLU A 323 22.56 43.69 36.29
CA GLU A 323 22.71 42.61 37.30
C GLU A 323 21.44 41.75 37.41
N THR A 324 20.27 42.37 37.32
CA THR A 324 18.97 41.66 37.31
C THR A 324 18.83 40.77 36.07
N LEU A 325 19.24 41.26 34.90
CA LEU A 325 19.19 40.51 33.64
C LEU A 325 20.20 39.35 33.62
N GLU A 326 21.39 39.54 34.19
CA GLU A 326 22.42 38.50 34.33
C GLU A 326 21.99 37.35 35.25
N GLN A 327 21.29 37.68 36.35
CA GLN A 327 20.67 36.67 37.22
C GLN A 327 19.54 35.89 36.51
N GLN A 328 18.69 36.57 35.74
CA GLN A 328 17.65 35.91 34.94
C GLN A 328 18.24 35.00 33.86
N PHE A 329 19.28 35.45 33.17
CA PHE A 329 19.99 34.64 32.17
C PHE A 329 20.62 33.39 32.81
N SER A 330 21.27 33.53 33.96
CA SER A 330 21.87 32.42 34.71
C SER A 330 20.82 31.38 35.13
N LYS A 331 19.63 31.83 35.57
CA LYS A 331 18.51 30.94 35.91
C LYS A 331 17.96 30.20 34.69
N LEU A 332 17.72 30.90 33.58
CA LEU A 332 17.29 30.31 32.32
C LEU A 332 18.30 29.30 31.76
N GLN A 333 19.59 29.54 31.96
CA GLN A 333 20.65 28.60 31.57
C GLN A 333 20.60 27.30 32.40
N LEU A 334 20.35 27.39 33.70
CA LEU A 334 20.16 26.21 34.56
C LEU A 334 18.88 25.44 34.20
N GLU A 335 17.76 26.13 33.99
CA GLU A 335 16.48 25.52 33.57
C GLU A 335 16.62 24.80 32.21
N ARG A 336 17.38 25.39 31.27
CA ARG A 336 17.75 24.75 29.99
C ARG A 336 18.53 23.46 30.21
N ASP A 337 19.55 23.48 31.06
CA ASP A 337 20.45 22.33 31.28
C ASP A 337 19.76 21.19 32.05
N GLU A 338 18.88 21.52 33.00
CA GLU A 338 17.98 20.57 33.65
C GLU A 338 16.98 19.96 32.64
N LEU A 339 16.44 20.76 31.72
CA LEU A 339 15.53 20.26 30.68
C LEU A 339 16.24 19.30 29.70
N TYR A 340 17.47 19.62 29.25
CA TYR A 340 18.24 18.72 28.38
C TYR A 340 18.58 17.38 29.06
N THR A 341 18.99 17.42 30.33
CA THR A 341 19.35 16.21 31.09
C THR A 341 18.12 15.35 31.37
N THR A 342 17.01 15.92 31.83
CA THR A 342 15.76 15.20 32.08
C THR A 342 15.12 14.65 30.79
N PHE A 343 15.14 15.40 29.69
CA PHE A 343 14.68 14.93 28.37
C PHE A 343 15.45 13.69 27.91
N THR A 344 16.79 13.72 28.01
CA THR A 344 17.67 12.61 27.64
C THR A 344 17.37 11.36 28.48
N GLN A 345 17.22 11.51 29.80
CA GLN A 345 16.85 10.40 30.69
C GLN A 345 15.46 9.82 30.37
N ASN A 346 14.49 10.67 30.00
CA ASN A 346 13.14 10.23 29.66
C ASN A 346 13.12 9.47 28.33
N ILE A 347 13.88 9.90 27.32
CA ILE A 347 14.09 9.12 26.08
C ILE A 347 14.68 7.75 26.40
N GLN A 348 15.74 7.68 27.20
CA GLN A 348 16.38 6.41 27.57
C GLN A 348 15.40 5.47 28.31
N LYS A 349 14.59 5.99 29.24
CA LYS A 349 13.55 5.20 29.93
C LYS A 349 12.49 4.64 28.95
N VAL A 350 12.03 5.45 27.99
CA VAL A 350 11.06 5.03 26.97
C VAL A 350 11.67 4.00 26.02
N GLN A 351 12.90 4.22 25.54
CA GLN A 351 13.63 3.28 24.69
C GLN A 351 13.89 1.95 25.41
N HIS A 352 14.34 1.97 26.67
CA HIS A 352 14.54 0.76 27.47
C HIS A 352 13.23 -0.02 27.67
N LYS A 353 12.12 0.68 27.98
CA LYS A 353 10.78 0.06 28.11
C LYS A 353 10.29 -0.54 26.79
N ALA A 354 10.56 0.11 25.66
CA ALA A 354 10.26 -0.41 24.33
C ALA A 354 11.13 -1.64 23.98
N GLY A 355 12.43 -1.60 24.28
CA GLY A 355 13.36 -2.72 24.08
C GLY A 355 13.01 -3.96 24.92
N LEU A 356 12.61 -3.77 26.19
CA LEU A 356 12.08 -4.87 27.01
C LEU A 356 10.80 -5.49 26.42
N LYS A 357 9.94 -4.68 25.79
CA LYS A 357 8.74 -5.18 25.11
C LYS A 357 9.10 -5.89 23.79
N SER A 358 10.07 -5.39 23.04
CA SER A 358 10.57 -6.01 21.80
C SER A 358 11.18 -7.38 22.08
N THR A 359 12.15 -7.45 22.99
CA THR A 359 12.83 -8.70 23.38
C THR A 359 11.88 -9.74 23.98
N LEU A 360 10.82 -9.33 24.67
CA LEU A 360 9.75 -10.24 25.13
C LEU A 360 8.91 -10.79 23.97
N LEU A 361 8.59 -9.96 22.97
CA LEU A 361 7.86 -10.38 21.77
C LEU A 361 8.72 -11.27 20.88
N GLU A 362 10.00 -10.93 20.68
CA GLU A 362 10.99 -11.75 19.95
C GLU A 362 11.13 -13.14 20.58
N ARG A 363 11.26 -13.21 21.91
CA ARG A 363 11.27 -14.51 22.62
C ARG A 363 9.96 -15.27 22.38
N LYS A 364 8.80 -14.63 22.53
CA LYS A 364 7.52 -15.31 22.30
C LYS A 364 7.34 -15.77 20.85
N VAL A 365 7.83 -15.02 19.86
CA VAL A 365 7.83 -15.45 18.45
C VAL A 365 8.72 -16.68 18.31
N LYS A 366 9.94 -16.66 18.86
CA LYS A 366 10.83 -17.82 18.84
C LYS A 366 10.19 -19.06 19.49
N ASP A 367 9.66 -18.92 20.70
CA ASP A 367 9.04 -20.04 21.44
C ASP A 367 7.87 -20.65 20.63
N LEU A 368 7.10 -19.83 19.89
CA LEU A 368 6.03 -20.30 19.00
C LEU A 368 6.57 -20.96 17.73
N THR A 369 7.66 -20.47 17.14
CA THR A 369 8.34 -21.10 15.99
C THR A 369 8.92 -22.46 16.38
N ASP A 370 9.63 -22.55 17.50
CA ASP A 370 10.22 -23.79 18.02
C ASP A 370 9.11 -24.87 18.27
N VAL A 371 7.92 -24.45 18.70
CA VAL A 371 6.73 -25.33 18.83
C VAL A 371 6.17 -25.74 17.46
N LEU A 372 6.06 -24.81 16.51
CA LEU A 372 5.56 -25.08 15.16
C LEU A 372 6.46 -26.07 14.40
N GLU A 373 7.77 -25.86 14.42
CA GLU A 373 8.75 -26.76 13.79
C GLU A 373 8.64 -28.18 14.38
N LYS A 374 8.48 -28.28 15.70
CA LYS A 374 8.30 -29.55 16.39
C LYS A 374 6.99 -30.26 16.00
N THR A 375 5.86 -29.55 15.94
CA THR A 375 4.59 -30.15 15.53
C THR A 375 4.60 -30.55 14.05
N GLN A 376 5.23 -29.76 13.18
CA GLN A 376 5.37 -30.07 11.76
C GLN A 376 6.28 -31.29 11.53
N ALA A 377 7.40 -31.41 12.25
CA ALA A 377 8.24 -32.61 12.22
C ALA A 377 7.53 -33.86 12.72
N GLN A 378 6.70 -33.74 13.78
CA GLN A 378 5.85 -34.83 14.25
C GLN A 378 4.81 -35.24 13.21
N LEU A 379 4.16 -34.26 12.55
CA LEU A 379 3.16 -34.49 11.52
C LEU A 379 3.76 -35.19 10.30
N PHE A 380 4.92 -34.74 9.79
CA PHE A 380 5.62 -35.41 8.70
C PHE A 380 6.00 -36.85 9.03
N SER A 381 6.48 -37.11 10.26
CA SER A 381 6.79 -38.46 10.73
C SER A 381 5.56 -39.37 10.68
N VAL A 382 4.42 -38.90 11.21
CA VAL A 382 3.16 -39.66 11.19
C VAL A 382 2.65 -39.90 9.77
N LEU A 383 2.67 -38.90 8.89
CA LEU A 383 2.27 -39.07 7.49
C LEU A 383 3.15 -40.09 6.76
N SER A 384 4.48 -40.04 6.96
CA SER A 384 5.41 -41.00 6.35
C SER A 384 5.24 -42.44 6.85
N ALA A 385 4.74 -42.63 8.08
CA ALA A 385 4.55 -43.94 8.67
C ALA A 385 3.25 -44.63 8.22
N LEU A 386 2.26 -43.87 7.75
CA LEU A 386 0.92 -44.39 7.45
C LEU A 386 0.73 -44.81 5.98
N ASN A 387 1.61 -44.43 5.05
CA ASN A 387 1.52 -44.75 3.61
C ASN A 387 0.12 -44.49 3.01
N MET A 388 -0.53 -43.39 3.43
CA MET A 388 -1.87 -43.02 2.97
C MET A 388 -1.84 -42.50 1.54
N ASP A 389 -2.97 -42.60 0.82
CA ASP A 389 -3.14 -41.91 -0.45
C ASP A 389 -3.08 -40.38 -0.24
N GLN A 390 -2.04 -39.77 -0.81
CA GLN A 390 -1.78 -38.33 -0.71
C GLN A 390 -2.96 -37.51 -1.26
N THR A 391 -3.62 -37.96 -2.32
CA THR A 391 -4.71 -37.20 -2.97
C THR A 391 -5.94 -37.10 -2.05
N ALA A 392 -6.28 -38.20 -1.37
CA ALA A 392 -7.34 -38.21 -0.37
C ALA A 392 -6.97 -37.40 0.89
N LEU A 393 -5.69 -37.43 1.31
CA LEU A 393 -5.19 -36.65 2.44
C LEU A 393 -5.26 -35.13 2.16
N ASP A 394 -4.81 -34.69 0.99
CA ASP A 394 -4.83 -33.28 0.58
C ASP A 394 -6.28 -32.75 0.51
N GLY A 395 -7.20 -33.54 -0.05
CA GLY A 395 -8.63 -33.20 -0.09
C GLY A 395 -9.28 -33.06 1.29
N ILE A 396 -8.89 -33.88 2.27
CA ILE A 396 -9.33 -33.75 3.67
C ILE A 396 -8.69 -32.53 4.33
N THR A 397 -7.40 -32.29 4.08
CA THR A 397 -6.63 -31.18 4.65
C THR A 397 -7.19 -29.83 4.21
N ASN A 398 -7.39 -29.64 2.90
CA ASN A 398 -7.98 -28.42 2.34
C ASN A 398 -9.36 -28.14 2.95
N LYS A 399 -10.19 -29.17 3.12
CA LYS A 399 -11.53 -29.03 3.71
C LYS A 399 -11.48 -28.70 5.21
N ILE A 400 -10.46 -29.13 5.94
CA ILE A 400 -10.24 -28.72 7.33
C ILE A 400 -9.77 -27.26 7.38
N GLU A 401 -8.87 -26.86 6.47
CA GLU A 401 -8.36 -25.49 6.35
C GLU A 401 -9.48 -24.48 6.02
N GLU A 402 -10.31 -24.76 5.01
CA GLU A 402 -11.51 -23.95 4.68
C GLU A 402 -12.45 -23.76 5.88
N ASN A 403 -12.67 -24.82 6.67
CA ASN A 403 -13.52 -24.77 7.87
C ASN A 403 -12.88 -23.95 9.00
N LEU A 404 -11.56 -24.05 9.19
CA LEU A 404 -10.81 -23.25 10.15
C LEU A 404 -10.81 -21.78 9.76
N ASP A 405 -10.63 -21.45 8.48
CA ASP A 405 -10.64 -20.07 8.01
C ASP A 405 -12.03 -19.45 8.07
N SER A 406 -13.07 -20.17 7.67
CA SER A 406 -14.47 -19.75 7.86
C SER A 406 -14.79 -19.46 9.34
N SER A 407 -14.27 -20.30 10.24
CA SER A 407 -14.40 -20.11 11.69
C SER A 407 -13.60 -18.89 12.18
N ASN A 408 -12.36 -18.70 11.72
CA ASN A 408 -11.49 -17.57 12.06
C ASN A 408 -12.08 -16.24 11.58
N ILE A 409 -12.63 -16.19 10.36
CA ILE A 409 -13.35 -15.03 9.82
C ILE A 409 -14.58 -14.73 10.67
N SER A 410 -15.35 -15.75 11.07
CA SER A 410 -16.50 -15.60 11.96
C SER A 410 -16.11 -15.05 13.33
N ILE A 411 -15.00 -15.53 13.92
CA ILE A 411 -14.45 -15.02 15.18
C ILE A 411 -14.04 -13.54 15.04
N LYS A 412 -13.30 -13.17 13.98
CA LYS A 412 -12.91 -11.78 13.71
C LYS A 412 -14.14 -10.86 13.56
N ASN A 413 -15.16 -11.31 12.82
CA ASN A 413 -16.42 -10.58 12.66
C ASN A 413 -17.18 -10.39 13.98
N LEU A 414 -17.23 -11.41 14.84
CA LEU A 414 -17.85 -11.30 16.17
C LEU A 414 -17.07 -10.38 17.12
N GLN A 415 -15.73 -10.42 17.07
CA GLN A 415 -14.88 -9.49 17.81
C GLN A 415 -15.08 -8.04 17.35
N TYR A 416 -15.15 -7.80 16.04
CA TYR A 416 -15.45 -6.48 15.47
C TYR A 416 -16.82 -5.97 15.92
N LYS A 417 -17.88 -6.79 15.79
CA LYS A 417 -19.23 -6.44 16.27
C LYS A 417 -19.25 -6.14 17.78
N LYS A 418 -18.53 -6.93 18.59
CA LYS A 418 -18.38 -6.67 20.04
C LYS A 418 -17.72 -5.32 20.32
N ALA A 419 -16.67 -4.96 19.58
CA ALA A 419 -16.00 -3.67 19.71
C ALA A 419 -16.92 -2.51 19.29
N GLN A 420 -17.65 -2.65 18.18
CA GLN A 420 -18.62 -1.67 17.70
C GLN A 420 -19.75 -1.44 18.71
N ILE A 421 -20.30 -2.50 19.31
CA ILE A 421 -21.32 -2.41 20.36
C ILE A 421 -20.76 -1.75 21.63
N ALA A 422 -19.52 -2.06 22.03
CA ALA A 422 -18.87 -1.43 23.17
C ALA A 422 -18.66 0.08 22.95
N GLN A 423 -18.26 0.48 21.74
CA GLN A 423 -18.10 1.88 21.36
C GLN A 423 -19.46 2.61 21.32
N ALA A 424 -20.47 2.04 20.66
CA ALA A 424 -21.82 2.61 20.65
C ALA A 424 -22.42 2.77 22.05
N ARG A 425 -22.16 1.81 22.97
CA ARG A 425 -22.53 1.93 24.38
C ARG A 425 -21.80 3.07 25.10
N LYS A 426 -20.50 3.26 24.82
CA LYS A 426 -19.70 4.36 25.39
C LYS A 426 -20.22 5.72 24.92
N ASP A 427 -20.50 5.86 23.63
CA ASP A 427 -21.01 7.11 23.05
C ASP A 427 -22.45 7.41 23.52
N LEU A 428 -23.26 6.38 23.71
CA LEU A 428 -24.58 6.50 24.35
C LEU A 428 -24.46 7.00 25.81
N LEU A 429 -23.55 6.44 26.60
CA LEU A 429 -23.31 6.90 27.98
C LEU A 429 -22.85 8.37 28.01
N LEU A 430 -21.88 8.75 27.18
CA LEU A 430 -21.40 10.14 27.10
C LEU A 430 -22.49 11.13 26.67
N THR A 431 -23.38 10.73 25.75
CA THR A 431 -24.52 11.59 25.34
C THR A 431 -25.62 11.66 26.41
N TYR A 432 -25.82 10.61 27.21
CA TYR A 432 -26.69 10.65 28.39
C TYR A 432 -26.12 11.56 29.49
N GLU A 433 -24.84 11.44 29.83
CA GLU A 433 -24.15 12.32 30.79
C GLU A 433 -24.24 13.80 30.37
N ALA A 434 -24.01 14.09 29.09
CA ALA A 434 -24.12 15.45 28.56
C ALA A 434 -25.55 16.01 28.68
N LYS A 435 -26.58 15.19 28.40
CA LYS A 435 -27.99 15.58 28.55
C LYS A 435 -28.40 15.77 30.00
N GLN A 436 -27.95 14.92 30.92
CA GLN A 436 -28.22 15.06 32.35
C GLN A 436 -27.61 16.34 32.92
N ARG A 437 -26.35 16.62 32.58
CA ARG A 437 -25.65 17.86 32.93
C ARG A 437 -26.37 19.10 32.37
N ALA A 438 -26.84 19.04 31.12
CA ALA A 438 -27.63 20.12 30.51
C ALA A 438 -29.02 20.30 31.17
N SER A 439 -29.55 19.25 31.81
CA SER A 439 -30.84 19.26 32.52
C SER A 439 -30.72 19.62 34.01
N GLY A 440 -29.50 19.95 34.49
CA GLY A 440 -29.25 20.32 35.88
C GLY A 440 -29.28 19.16 36.90
N VAL A 441 -29.24 17.91 36.43
CA VAL A 441 -29.24 16.73 37.30
C VAL A 441 -27.79 16.40 37.73
N PRO A 442 -27.49 16.24 39.04
CA PRO A 442 -26.17 15.82 39.52
C PRO A 442 -25.77 14.44 38.99
N VAL A 443 -24.48 14.25 38.73
CA VAL A 443 -23.95 13.07 38.00
C VAL A 443 -23.69 11.88 38.95
N GLU A 444 -23.82 12.07 40.27
CA GLU A 444 -23.48 11.06 41.29
C GLU A 444 -24.33 9.77 41.29
N GLU A 445 -25.50 9.71 40.65
CA GLU A 445 -26.38 8.52 40.72
C GLU A 445 -26.04 7.39 39.72
N LEU A 446 -25.16 7.61 38.74
CA LEU A 446 -24.78 6.57 37.77
C LEU A 446 -23.54 5.78 38.21
N PHE A 447 -23.74 4.82 39.12
CA PHE A 447 -22.77 3.75 39.46
C PHE A 447 -22.53 2.74 38.31
N VAL A 448 -22.49 3.19 37.06
CA VAL A 448 -22.24 2.35 35.89
C VAL A 448 -20.74 2.31 35.61
N LYS A 449 -20.03 1.40 36.29
CA LYS A 449 -18.63 1.08 35.95
C LYS A 449 -18.50 0.88 34.43
N PRO A 450 -17.53 1.52 33.75
CA PRO A 450 -17.22 1.19 32.38
C PRO A 450 -16.99 -0.32 32.27
N PHE A 451 -17.56 -0.94 31.24
CA PHE A 451 -17.20 -2.32 30.92
C PHE A 451 -15.81 -2.29 30.29
N GLU A 452 -14.78 -2.21 31.14
CA GLU A 452 -13.42 -2.50 30.72
C GLU A 452 -13.43 -3.88 30.07
N SER A 453 -12.99 -3.94 28.82
CA SER A 453 -12.85 -5.20 28.11
C SER A 453 -11.68 -5.97 28.72
N SER A 454 -11.95 -6.64 29.84
CA SER A 454 -11.01 -7.55 30.46
C SER A 454 -10.53 -8.54 29.41
N LEU A 455 -9.22 -8.58 29.16
CA LEU A 455 -8.56 -9.62 28.37
C LEU A 455 -8.51 -10.94 29.18
N ALA A 456 -9.66 -11.35 29.72
CA ALA A 456 -9.91 -12.69 30.25
C ALA A 456 -10.02 -13.66 29.05
N GLY A 457 -8.85 -13.95 28.47
CA GLY A 457 -8.71 -14.69 27.21
C GLY A 457 -7.25 -14.96 26.84
N LYS A 458 -6.38 -15.12 27.85
CA LYS A 458 -5.04 -15.68 27.73
C LYS A 458 -4.83 -16.70 28.85
N ILE A 459 -5.43 -17.87 28.66
CA ILE A 459 -5.04 -19.10 29.33
C ILE A 459 -4.65 -20.05 28.20
N LEU A 460 -3.43 -20.59 28.31
CA LEU A 460 -2.67 -21.35 27.29
C LEU A 460 -2.21 -20.46 26.12
#